data_AF-A0A2C6DRT8-F1
#
_entry.id   AF-A0A2C6DRT8-F1
#
_cell.length_a   1.000
_cell.length_b   1.000
_cell.length_c   1.000
_cell.angle_alpha   90.00
_cell.angle_beta   90.00
_cell.angle_gamma   90.00
#
_symmetry.space_group_name_H-M   'P 1'
#
loop_
_entity.id
_entity.type
_entity.pdbx_description
1 polymer ?
#
loop_
_entity_poly.entity_id
_entity_poly.type
_entity_poly.pdbx_seq_one_letter_code
_entity_poly.pdbx_strand_id
1 'polypeptide(L)'
;MSGPPRTPTHLRLVKGNPSKRSINKDEPKPAVGVPPTPKHFNKQEKYWFKIISERLNSMGVLTVIDGMALELLVGAYVEWRRHRDVIDQEGDSYKTTSSDGSVMIRPHPQVAMMADAWKRICKMQAEFGMTPASRSKVNAKGAETADPLEAFLNKRK
;
A
#
# COMPACT_ATOMS: atom_id res chain seq x y z
N MET A 1 -15.88 -21.43 -6.59
CA MET A 1 -15.05 -20.29 -7.04
C MET A 1 -15.69 -19.00 -6.55
N SER A 2 -14.95 -18.17 -5.80
CA SER A 2 -15.47 -16.87 -5.36
C SER A 2 -15.64 -15.97 -6.59
N GLY A 3 -16.82 -15.38 -6.78
CA GLY A 3 -17.08 -14.50 -7.91
C GLY A 3 -16.21 -13.23 -7.88
N PRO A 4 -16.19 -12.44 -8.96
CA PRO A 4 -15.47 -11.17 -8.99
C PRO A 4 -15.85 -10.29 -7.79
N PRO A 5 -14.89 -9.51 -7.25
CA PRO A 5 -15.16 -8.62 -6.14
C PRO A 5 -16.31 -7.67 -6.49
N ARG A 6 -17.11 -7.33 -5.48
CA ARG A 6 -18.28 -6.46 -5.68
C ARG A 6 -17.83 -5.10 -6.19
N THR A 7 -18.51 -4.62 -7.23
CA THR A 7 -18.29 -3.27 -7.76
C THR A 7 -18.62 -2.24 -6.66
N PRO A 8 -17.71 -1.29 -6.37
CA PRO A 8 -17.97 -0.19 -5.45
C PRO A 8 -19.28 0.54 -5.75
N THR A 9 -19.97 1.02 -4.72
CA THR A 9 -21.27 1.69 -4.85
C THR A 9 -21.23 2.91 -5.76
N HIS A 10 -20.20 3.75 -5.67
CA HIS A 10 -20.06 4.93 -6.53
C HIS A 10 -20.00 4.53 -8.03
N LEU A 11 -19.21 3.51 -8.38
CA LEU A 11 -19.18 2.99 -9.76
C LEU A 11 -20.51 2.35 -10.16
N ARG A 12 -21.21 1.72 -9.22
CA ARG A 12 -22.52 1.13 -9.46
C ARG A 12 -23.60 2.18 -9.71
N LEU A 13 -23.51 3.34 -9.04
CA LEU A 13 -24.36 4.51 -9.28
C LEU A 13 -24.10 5.09 -10.66
N VAL A 14 -22.83 5.31 -11.04
CA VAL A 14 -22.45 5.81 -12.37
C VAL A 14 -22.94 4.87 -13.49
N LYS A 15 -22.87 3.55 -13.28
CA LYS A 15 -23.36 2.55 -14.25
C LYS A 15 -24.87 2.34 -14.25
N GLY A 16 -25.65 3.10 -13.46
CA GLY A 16 -27.10 3.02 -13.42
C GLY A 16 -27.66 1.76 -12.73
N ASN A 17 -26.88 1.10 -11.88
CA ASN A 17 -27.24 -0.13 -11.16
C ASN A 17 -27.89 -1.24 -12.01
N PRO A 18 -27.14 -1.86 -12.96
CA PRO A 18 -27.67 -2.91 -13.83
C PRO A 18 -28.24 -4.11 -13.06
N SER A 19 -27.72 -4.37 -11.86
CA SER A 19 -28.15 -5.49 -11.01
C SER A 19 -29.53 -5.31 -10.39
N LYS A 20 -30.09 -4.09 -10.39
CA LYS A 20 -31.32 -3.68 -9.68
C LYS A 20 -31.36 -4.00 -8.18
N ARG A 21 -30.28 -4.54 -7.59
CA ARG A 21 -30.18 -4.81 -6.15
C ARG A 21 -30.10 -3.50 -5.39
N SER A 22 -30.64 -3.50 -4.17
CA SER A 22 -30.58 -2.34 -3.27
C SER A 22 -29.14 -1.85 -3.08
N ILE A 23 -28.98 -0.53 -3.06
CA ILE A 23 -27.71 0.15 -2.83
C ILE A 23 -27.61 0.51 -1.37
N ASN A 24 -26.54 0.06 -0.71
CA ASN A 24 -26.21 0.51 0.62
C ASN A 24 -25.80 1.99 0.53
N LYS A 25 -26.65 2.87 1.06
CA LYS A 25 -26.39 4.32 1.10
C LYS A 25 -25.53 4.69 2.31
N ASP A 26 -25.48 3.82 3.31
CA ASP A 26 -24.81 4.01 4.59
C ASP A 26 -23.41 3.36 4.59
N GLU A 27 -22.74 3.36 3.44
CA GLU A 27 -21.36 2.89 3.39
C GLU A 27 -20.44 3.83 4.17
N PRO A 28 -19.60 3.29 5.07
CA PRO A 28 -18.71 4.12 5.87
C PRO A 28 -17.73 4.83 4.94
N LYS A 29 -17.69 6.16 5.05
CA LYS A 29 -16.73 7.01 4.35
C LYS A 29 -15.66 7.40 5.36
N PRO A 30 -14.53 6.68 5.44
CA PRO A 30 -13.47 7.04 6.37
C PRO A 30 -12.98 8.47 6.11
N ALA A 31 -12.61 9.13 7.20
CA ALA A 31 -12.05 10.48 7.17
C ALA A 31 -10.76 10.47 6.36
N VAL A 32 -10.67 11.38 5.40
CA VAL A 32 -9.47 11.58 4.58
C VAL A 32 -8.41 12.24 5.44
N GLY A 33 -7.18 11.77 5.34
CA GLY A 33 -6.07 12.42 6.03
C GLY A 33 -4.91 11.48 6.31
N VAL A 34 -3.83 12.10 6.79
CA VAL A 34 -2.61 11.41 7.20
C VAL A 34 -2.84 10.74 8.56
N PRO A 35 -2.66 9.42 8.69
CA PRO A 35 -2.73 8.74 9.96
C PRO A 35 -1.59 9.19 10.89
N PRO A 36 -1.81 9.20 12.21
CA PRO A 36 -0.77 9.60 13.16
C PRO A 36 0.44 8.67 13.07
N THR A 37 1.64 9.23 13.16
CA THR A 37 2.87 8.43 13.14
C THR A 37 2.96 7.57 14.41
N PRO A 38 3.17 6.24 14.28
CA PRO A 38 3.32 5.37 15.44
C PRO A 38 4.51 5.76 16.33
N LYS A 39 4.30 5.74 17.65
CA LYS A 39 5.30 6.21 18.63
C LYS A 39 6.52 5.30 18.71
N HIS A 40 6.31 3.99 18.59
CA HIS A 40 7.31 2.93 18.70
C HIS A 40 8.26 2.83 17.50
N PHE A 41 8.04 3.63 16.46
CA PHE A 41 8.93 3.63 15.30
C PHE A 41 10.34 4.11 15.60
N ASN A 42 11.30 3.44 14.98
CA ASN A 42 12.69 3.88 14.94
C ASN A 42 12.85 5.11 14.01
N LYS A 43 14.05 5.72 14.01
CA LYS A 43 14.31 6.95 13.24
C LYS A 43 14.09 6.76 11.73
N GLN A 44 14.48 5.61 11.18
CA GLN A 44 14.31 5.32 9.74
C GLN A 44 12.84 5.09 9.39
N GLU A 45 12.10 4.35 10.22
CA GLU A 45 10.67 4.12 10.04
C GLU A 45 9.88 5.43 10.11
N LYS A 46 10.16 6.31 11.08
CA LYS A 46 9.51 7.63 11.17
C LYS A 46 9.75 8.47 9.91
N TYR A 47 10.98 8.45 9.40
CA TYR A 47 11.34 9.16 8.17
C TYR A 47 10.56 8.64 6.96
N TRP A 48 10.58 7.33 6.72
CA TRP A 48 9.88 6.73 5.58
C TRP A 48 8.37 6.81 5.70
N PHE A 49 7.81 6.64 6.90
CA PHE A 49 6.39 6.83 7.14
C PHE A 49 5.96 8.24 6.79
N LYS A 50 6.68 9.27 7.25
CA LYS A 50 6.38 10.66 6.91
C LYS A 50 6.37 10.86 5.39
N ILE A 51 7.44 10.49 4.69
CA ILE A 51 7.55 10.68 3.23
C ILE A 51 6.46 9.94 2.46
N ILE A 52 6.21 8.67 2.79
CA ILE A 52 5.22 7.87 2.08
C ILE A 52 3.81 8.41 2.37
N SER A 53 3.52 8.77 3.62
CA SER A 53 2.23 9.33 4.02
C SER A 53 1.93 10.65 3.32
N GLU A 54 2.90 11.55 3.19
CA GLU A 54 2.76 12.83 2.49
C GLU A 54 2.47 12.62 0.99
N ARG A 55 3.20 11.69 0.36
CA ARG A 55 2.99 11.35 -1.06
C ARG A 55 1.62 10.72 -1.29
N LEU A 56 1.22 9.76 -0.47
CA LEU A 56 -0.10 9.13 -0.57
C LEU A 56 -1.23 10.14 -0.32
N ASN A 57 -1.05 11.04 0.64
CA ASN A 57 -2.03 12.09 0.93
C ASN A 57 -2.14 13.08 -0.23
N SER A 58 -1.05 13.46 -0.89
CA SER A 58 -1.09 14.29 -2.10
C SER A 58 -1.85 13.64 -3.27
N MET A 59 -1.91 12.31 -3.30
CA MET A 59 -2.71 11.55 -4.27
C MET A 59 -4.17 11.38 -3.84
N GLY A 60 -4.55 11.80 -2.63
CA GLY A 60 -5.92 11.68 -2.13
C GLY A 60 -6.40 10.25 -1.89
N VAL A 61 -5.47 9.31 -1.69
CA VAL A 61 -5.76 7.88 -1.50
C VAL A 61 -5.69 7.43 -0.04
N LEU A 62 -5.24 8.30 0.86
CA LEU A 62 -4.97 7.95 2.26
C LEU A 62 -6.12 8.37 3.18
N THR A 63 -6.50 7.47 4.08
CA THR A 63 -7.47 7.70 5.13
C THR A 63 -6.88 7.41 6.50
N VAL A 64 -7.54 7.88 7.57
CA VAL A 64 -7.05 7.68 8.94
C VAL A 64 -6.95 6.20 9.33
N ILE A 65 -7.82 5.35 8.77
CA ILE A 65 -7.85 3.90 9.07
C ILE A 65 -6.65 3.18 8.44
N ASP A 66 -6.08 3.73 7.36
CA ASP A 66 -4.97 3.12 6.65
C ASP A 66 -3.64 3.17 7.41
N GLY A 67 -3.61 3.79 8.59
CA GLY A 67 -2.42 3.92 9.43
C GLY A 67 -1.72 2.59 9.71
N MET A 68 -2.46 1.55 10.10
CA MET A 68 -1.88 0.23 10.38
C MET A 68 -1.30 -0.42 9.11
N ALA A 69 -1.98 -0.27 7.98
CA ALA A 69 -1.51 -0.80 6.71
C ALA A 69 -0.26 -0.06 6.23
N LEU A 70 -0.20 1.26 6.40
CA LEU A 70 0.98 2.05 6.09
C LEU A 70 2.15 1.71 7.02
N GLU A 71 1.87 1.47 8.30
CA GLU A 71 2.86 1.04 9.28
C GLU A 71 3.52 -0.28 8.87
N LEU A 72 2.73 -1.29 8.52
CA LEU A 72 3.23 -2.58 8.06
C LEU A 72 4.10 -2.44 6.79
N LEU A 73 3.73 -1.53 5.88
CA LEU A 73 4.49 -1.30 4.64
C LEU A 73 5.87 -0.70 4.95
N VAL A 74 5.89 0.30 5.82
CA VAL A 74 7.13 0.98 6.24
C VAL A 74 8.04 0.01 6.99
N GLY A 75 7.49 -0.78 7.91
CA GLY A 75 8.24 -1.81 8.63
C GLY A 75 8.88 -2.82 7.67
N ALA A 76 8.11 -3.37 6.72
CA ALA A 76 8.63 -4.30 5.73
C ALA A 76 9.71 -3.65 4.83
N TYR A 77 9.56 -2.38 4.47
CA TYR A 77 10.56 -1.65 3.69
C TYR A 77 11.88 -1.47 4.44
N VAL A 78 11.83 -1.08 5.72
CA VAL A 78 13.02 -0.93 6.56
C VAL A 78 13.69 -2.29 6.81
N GLU A 79 12.91 -3.34 7.02
CA GLU A 79 13.39 -4.73 7.11
C GLU A 79 14.13 -5.15 5.83
N TRP A 80 13.55 -4.90 4.65
CA TRP A 80 14.18 -5.20 3.37
C TRP A 80 15.50 -4.44 3.18
N ARG A 81 15.54 -3.15 3.55
CA ARG A 81 16.77 -2.34 3.49
C ARG A 81 17.86 -2.92 4.37
N ARG A 82 17.53 -3.33 5.60
CA ARG A 82 18.49 -3.97 6.52
C ARG A 82 19.07 -5.26 5.92
N HIS A 83 18.23 -6.14 5.41
CA HIS A 83 18.72 -7.38 4.78
C HIS A 83 19.61 -7.10 3.57
N ARG A 84 19.26 -6.09 2.77
CA ARG A 84 20.09 -5.67 1.63
C ARG A 84 21.44 -5.14 2.07
N ASP A 85 21.48 -4.28 3.08
CA ASP A 85 22.73 -3.72 3.59
C ASP A 85 23.67 -4.83 4.14
N VAL A 86 23.13 -5.92 4.71
CA VAL A 86 23.95 -7.07 5.14
C VAL A 86 24.43 -7.92 3.97
N ILE A 87 23.58 -8.20 2.98
CA ILE A 87 24.00 -8.93 1.76
C ILE A 87 25.08 -8.16 1.00
N ASP A 88 24.99 -6.83 0.96
CA ASP A 88 26.02 -5.98 0.34
C ASP A 88 27.38 -6.06 1.08
N GLN A 89 27.39 -6.44 2.37
CA GLN A 89 28.60 -6.62 3.18
C GLN A 89 29.14 -8.05 3.19
N GLU A 90 28.26 -9.04 3.39
CA GLU A 90 28.62 -10.45 3.62
C GLU A 90 28.62 -11.28 2.32
N GLY A 91 27.96 -10.79 1.27
CA GLY A 91 27.72 -11.53 0.03
C GLY A 91 26.44 -12.35 0.06
N ASP A 92 26.03 -12.82 -1.11
CA ASP A 92 24.80 -13.60 -1.32
C ASP A 92 24.95 -15.09 -0.96
N SER A 93 26.18 -15.57 -0.83
CA SER A 93 26.50 -16.97 -0.63
C SER A 93 27.78 -17.16 0.18
N TYR A 94 27.85 -18.24 0.93
CA TYR A 94 29.04 -18.62 1.71
C TYR A 94 29.44 -20.07 1.43
N LYS A 95 30.75 -20.34 1.54
CA LYS A 95 31.32 -21.68 1.35
C LYS A 95 31.31 -22.44 2.67
N THR A 96 30.80 -23.66 2.65
CA THR A 96 30.86 -24.61 3.76
C THR A 96 31.63 -25.84 3.31
N THR A 97 32.60 -26.30 4.10
CA THR A 97 33.31 -27.54 3.83
C THR A 97 32.63 -28.67 4.59
N SER A 98 32.25 -29.74 3.89
CA SER A 98 31.72 -30.95 4.50
C SER A 98 32.83 -31.74 5.21
N SER A 99 32.45 -32.67 6.10
CA SER A 99 33.39 -33.58 6.76
C SER A 99 34.24 -34.42 5.78
N ASP A 100 33.74 -34.63 4.56
CA ASP A 100 34.42 -35.35 3.48
C ASP A 100 35.37 -34.45 2.64
N GLY A 101 35.58 -33.19 3.03
CA GLY A 101 36.45 -32.24 2.32
C GLY A 101 35.82 -31.60 1.08
N SER A 102 34.58 -31.96 0.72
CA SER A 102 33.85 -31.34 -0.38
C SER A 102 33.38 -29.92 0.00
N VAL A 103 33.63 -28.95 -0.89
CA VAL A 103 33.21 -27.55 -0.70
C VAL A 103 31.83 -27.37 -1.30
N MET A 104 30.85 -27.03 -0.46
CA MET A 104 29.49 -26.68 -0.88
C MET A 104 29.26 -25.18 -0.75
N ILE A 105 28.64 -24.56 -1.75
CA ILE A 105 28.21 -23.16 -1.70
C ILE A 105 26.75 -23.14 -1.24
N ARG A 106 26.48 -22.44 -0.14
CA ARG A 106 25.12 -22.27 0.40
C ARG A 106 24.68 -20.81 0.28
N PRO A 107 23.40 -20.55 -0.04
CA PRO A 107 22.88 -19.19 -0.07
C PRO A 107 22.82 -18.61 1.35
N HIS A 108 23.05 -17.31 1.46
CA HIS A 108 22.90 -16.60 2.72
C HIS A 108 21.42 -16.60 3.14
N PRO A 109 21.07 -16.94 4.40
CA PRO A 109 19.67 -17.03 4.83
C PRO A 109 18.91 -15.71 4.67
N GLN A 110 19.62 -14.59 4.76
CA GLN A 110 19.05 -13.25 4.56
C GLN A 110 18.57 -13.02 3.13
N VAL A 111 19.07 -13.74 2.13
CA VAL A 111 18.57 -13.65 0.75
C VAL A 111 17.11 -14.09 0.69
N ALA A 112 16.75 -15.17 1.39
CA ALA A 112 15.37 -15.63 1.48
C ALA A 112 14.49 -14.62 2.23
N MET A 113 14.97 -14.12 3.38
CA MET A 113 14.24 -13.12 4.18
C MET A 113 14.02 -11.82 3.40
N MET A 114 15.02 -11.36 2.66
CA MET A 114 14.93 -10.20 1.76
C MET A 114 13.89 -10.43 0.67
N ALA A 115 13.89 -11.60 0.03
CA ALA A 115 12.92 -11.93 -1.01
C ALA A 115 11.48 -11.95 -0.46
N ASP A 116 11.26 -12.43 0.76
CA ASP A 116 9.94 -12.44 1.38
C ASP A 116 9.48 -11.05 1.84
N ALA A 117 10.39 -10.22 2.37
CA ALA A 117 10.11 -8.81 2.63
C ALA A 117 9.73 -8.06 1.33
N TRP A 118 10.45 -8.32 0.23
CA TRP A 118 10.15 -7.74 -1.08
C TRP A 118 8.75 -8.10 -1.57
N LYS A 119 8.36 -9.38 -1.49
CA LYS A 119 7.00 -9.84 -1.86
C LYS A 119 5.92 -9.12 -1.06
N ARG A 120 6.11 -8.97 0.27
CA ARG A 120 5.18 -8.23 1.14
C ARG A 120 5.05 -6.78 0.70
N ILE A 121 6.18 -6.11 0.45
CA ILE A 121 6.21 -4.72 -0.02
C ILE A 121 5.46 -4.58 -1.35
N CYS A 122 5.76 -5.39 -2.36
CA CYS A 122 5.11 -5.29 -3.67
C CYS A 122 3.59 -5.45 -3.58
N LYS A 123 3.12 -6.41 -2.76
CA LYS A 123 1.69 -6.62 -2.55
C LYS A 123 1.05 -5.38 -1.93
N MET A 124 1.63 -4.84 -0.87
CA MET A 124 1.09 -3.67 -0.17
C MET A 124 1.16 -2.40 -1.03
N GLN A 125 2.23 -2.20 -1.79
CA GLN A 125 2.35 -1.08 -2.73
C GLN A 125 1.27 -1.09 -3.80
N ALA A 126 0.85 -2.27 -4.25
CA ALA A 126 -0.26 -2.40 -5.20
C ALA A 126 -1.60 -1.99 -4.57
N GLU A 127 -1.87 -2.34 -3.31
CA GLU A 127 -3.11 -1.94 -2.63
C GLU A 127 -3.21 -0.42 -2.44
N PHE A 128 -2.09 0.25 -2.16
CA PHE A 128 -2.02 1.71 -2.03
C PHE A 128 -1.94 2.47 -3.37
N GLY A 129 -1.90 1.77 -4.51
CA GLY A 129 -1.85 2.44 -5.82
C GLY A 129 -0.48 3.01 -6.18
N MET A 130 0.60 2.60 -5.50
CA MET A 130 1.93 3.15 -5.72
C MET A 130 2.56 2.70 -7.04
N THR A 131 2.09 1.59 -7.61
CA THR A 131 2.55 1.11 -8.92
C THR A 131 1.68 1.68 -10.05
N PRO A 132 2.24 1.98 -11.24
CA PRO A 132 1.47 2.51 -12.36
C PRO A 132 0.25 1.64 -12.72
N ALA A 133 0.40 0.31 -12.70
CA ALA A 133 -0.68 -0.63 -12.99
C ALA A 133 -1.79 -0.65 -11.91
N SER A 134 -1.44 -0.39 -10.65
CA SER A 134 -2.42 -0.35 -9.56
C SER A 134 -3.18 0.97 -9.47
N ARG A 135 -2.67 2.07 -10.05
CA ARG A 135 -3.30 3.39 -9.95
C ARG A 135 -4.74 3.41 -10.46
N SER A 136 -5.06 2.65 -11.51
CA SER A 136 -6.41 2.54 -12.06
C SER A 136 -7.42 1.85 -11.14
N LYS A 137 -6.94 1.10 -10.14
CA LYS A 137 -7.78 0.37 -9.18
C LYS A 137 -8.02 1.16 -7.90
N VAL A 138 -7.23 2.21 -7.66
CA VAL A 138 -7.34 3.04 -6.46
C VAL A 138 -8.06 4.33 -6.83
N ASN A 139 -9.13 4.63 -6.11
CA ASN A 139 -9.88 5.86 -6.33
C ASN A 139 -9.28 6.94 -5.44
N ALA A 140 -8.61 7.90 -6.07
CA ALA A 140 -8.31 9.17 -5.41
C ALA A 140 -9.63 9.90 -5.17
N LYS A 141 -9.90 10.32 -3.93
CA LYS A 141 -10.93 11.35 -3.72
C LYS A 141 -10.35 12.64 -4.27
N GLY A 142 -10.74 12.99 -5.49
CA GLY A 142 -10.52 14.34 -6.01
C GLY A 142 -11.14 15.36 -5.06
N ALA A 143 -10.52 16.54 -4.96
CA ALA A 143 -11.14 17.69 -4.30
C ALA A 143 -12.60 17.76 -4.76
N GLU A 144 -13.54 17.89 -3.83
CA GLU A 144 -14.96 17.99 -4.14
C GLU A 144 -15.16 19.15 -5.12
N THR A 145 -15.10 18.87 -6.41
CA THR A 145 -15.60 19.76 -7.44
C THR A 145 -17.09 19.70 -7.23
N ALA A 146 -17.64 20.75 -6.62
CA ALA A 146 -19.06 20.96 -6.47
C ALA A 146 -19.77 20.50 -7.74
N ASP A 147 -20.83 19.71 -7.58
CA ASP A 147 -21.59 19.16 -8.69
C ASP A 147 -21.91 20.31 -9.66
N PRO A 148 -21.49 20.26 -10.94
CA PRO A 148 -21.70 21.35 -11.89
C PRO A 148 -23.15 21.83 -11.93
N LEU A 149 -24.09 20.92 -11.64
CA LEU A 149 -25.51 21.23 -11.50
C LEU A 149 -25.83 22.04 -10.23
N GLU A 150 -25.29 21.68 -9.07
CA GLU A 150 -25.47 22.44 -7.82
C GLU A 150 -24.84 23.83 -7.91
N ALA A 151 -23.66 23.94 -8.51
CA ALA A 151 -23.01 25.23 -8.78
C ALA A 151 -23.83 26.11 -9.73
N PHE A 152 -24.52 25.50 -10.71
CA PHE A 152 -25.43 26.21 -11.61
C PHE A 152 -26.74 26.64 -10.93
N LEU A 153 -27.33 25.77 -10.10
CA LEU A 153 -28.56 26.06 -9.36
C LEU A 153 -28.37 27.14 -8.29
N ASN A 154 -27.21 27.16 -7.62
CA ASN A 154 -26.88 28.18 -6.62
C ASN A 154 -26.58 29.57 -7.24
N LYS A 155 -26.23 29.64 -8.53
CA LYS A 155 -26.05 30.92 -9.25
C LYS A 155 -27.36 31.63 -9.64
N ARG A 156 -28.51 30.97 -9.47
CA ARG A 156 -29.84 31.50 -9.84
C ARG A 156 -30.71 31.92 -8.65
N LYS A 157 -30.19 31.84 -7.42
CA LYS A 157 -30.76 32.50 -6.24
C LYS A 157 -30.08 33.85 -6.04
#